data_AF-A2EN92-F1
#
_entry.id   AF-A2EN92-F1
#
_cell.length_a   1.000
_cell.length_b   1.000
_cell.length_c   1.000
_cell.angle_alpha   90.00
_cell.angle_beta   90.00
_cell.angle_gamma   90.00
#
_symmetry.space_group_name_H-M   'P 1'
#
loop_
_entity.id
_entity.type
_entity.pdbx_description
1 polymer ?
#
loop_
_entity_poly.entity_id
_entity_poly.type
_entity_poly.pdbx_seq_one_letter_code
_entity_poly.pdbx_strand_id
1 'polypeptide(L)'
;MCGIYKNLQAFLLYLKETNDINACFVFSPGFHIQYLCEYLHSKGANINHVYSSTDNYTALYVAAHERQNEIAKYLITQGIDIEKINNRYGSVFNVAVISNNTELVELLNSRWALIESKRKITDLTNLHIAVLNENKRVVEILISRGAKINDNRNMYHITPLSLASLLNYKEIAQLLISHNASISFTDIDGNNAINFALMYNSEKIKEKIITDSGEIFKLYGQNSESNKDMIEFLISKGANVNEKNSHGNTPLHIAALLYNKENAEVLISHGAEINCLNKKRQTPLDIAIMRYKRENEAFMKNNEFQMNSILENNRGLIDSFHEESEMESLLKSHGGKTNPNSNFIDEDDDILYEYIIKEHHNLYNDLAMVSYLTLAYLILKHLDEKFNNLYFSMFCNIMEWILTGIICVHLFYFFKALLK
;
A
#
# COMPACT_ATOMS: atom_id res chain seq x y z
N MET A 1 -3.99 24.14 -14.32
CA MET A 1 -5.29 23.88 -13.65
C MET A 1 -6.40 23.49 -14.62
N CYS A 2 -6.61 24.18 -15.75
CA CYS A 2 -7.72 23.89 -16.66
C CYS A 2 -7.73 22.44 -17.19
N GLY A 3 -6.57 21.89 -17.56
CA GLY A 3 -6.44 20.48 -17.96
C GLY A 3 -6.66 19.47 -16.83
N ILE A 4 -6.27 19.82 -15.59
CA ILE A 4 -6.47 18.96 -14.40
C ILE A 4 -7.95 18.83 -14.07
N TYR A 5 -8.70 19.94 -14.13
CA TYR A 5 -10.13 19.96 -13.85
C TYR A 5 -11.01 19.74 -15.10
N LYS A 6 -10.40 19.36 -16.23
CA LYS A 6 -11.09 19.13 -17.52
C LYS A 6 -12.02 20.27 -17.94
N ASN A 7 -11.69 21.50 -17.55
CA ASN A 7 -12.48 22.69 -17.86
C ASN A 7 -12.07 23.26 -19.22
N LEU A 8 -12.74 22.79 -20.28
CA LEU A 8 -12.44 23.17 -21.66
C LEU A 8 -12.66 24.67 -21.91
N GLN A 9 -13.67 25.28 -21.28
CA GLN A 9 -13.94 26.70 -21.46
C GLN A 9 -12.81 27.58 -20.93
N ALA A 10 -12.34 27.29 -19.72
CA ALA A 10 -11.18 27.97 -19.13
C ALA A 10 -9.90 27.72 -19.95
N PHE A 11 -9.76 26.54 -20.55
CA PHE A 11 -8.65 26.23 -21.45
C PHE A 11 -8.68 27.08 -22.74
N LEU A 12 -9.84 27.20 -23.38
CA LEU A 12 -10.00 28.01 -24.60
C LEU A 12 -9.82 29.51 -24.32
N LEU A 13 -10.28 29.99 -23.16
CA LEU A 13 -10.02 31.35 -22.69
C LEU A 13 -8.51 31.57 -22.52
N TYR A 14 -7.81 30.67 -21.83
CA TYR A 14 -6.36 30.75 -21.67
C TYR A 14 -5.62 30.75 -23.01
N LEU A 15 -5.98 29.87 -23.94
CA LEU A 15 -5.39 29.83 -25.29
C LEU A 15 -5.62 31.15 -26.03
N LYS A 16 -6.81 31.74 -25.94
CA LYS A 16 -7.15 33.02 -26.58
C LYS A 16 -6.37 34.19 -25.98
N GLU A 17 -6.21 34.22 -24.67
CA GLU A 17 -5.56 35.33 -23.95
C GLU A 17 -4.04 35.29 -24.04
N THR A 18 -3.44 34.10 -23.96
CA THR A 18 -1.97 33.95 -23.89
C THR A 18 -1.34 33.60 -25.24
N ASN A 19 -2.11 33.00 -26.15
CA ASN A 19 -1.61 32.39 -27.38
C ASN A 19 -0.47 31.38 -27.15
N ASP A 20 -0.37 30.78 -25.94
CA ASP A 20 0.62 29.75 -25.63
C ASP A 20 0.16 28.39 -26.18
N ILE A 21 0.34 28.24 -27.49
CA ILE A 21 -0.04 27.04 -28.25
C ILE A 21 0.70 25.80 -27.73
N ASN A 22 1.95 25.94 -27.29
CA ASN A 22 2.79 24.84 -26.82
C ASN A 22 2.32 24.28 -25.47
N ALA A 23 2.04 25.16 -24.51
CA ALA A 23 1.47 24.73 -23.23
C ALA A 23 0.09 24.09 -23.43
N CYS A 24 -0.76 24.71 -24.24
CA CYS A 24 -2.09 24.18 -24.57
C CYS A 24 -2.00 22.81 -25.24
N PHE A 25 -1.04 22.61 -26.14
CA PHE A 25 -0.82 21.33 -26.80
C PHE A 25 -0.51 20.22 -25.81
N VAL A 26 0.42 20.46 -24.86
CA VAL A 26 0.80 19.47 -23.83
C VAL A 26 -0.40 19.01 -23.01
N PHE A 27 -1.32 19.91 -22.64
CA PHE A 27 -2.49 19.56 -21.82
C PHE A 27 -3.75 19.19 -22.62
N SER A 28 -3.74 19.36 -23.94
CA SER A 28 -4.88 19.02 -24.80
C SER A 28 -5.36 17.56 -24.67
N PRO A 29 -4.50 16.54 -24.45
CA PRO A 29 -4.96 15.17 -24.25
C PRO A 29 -5.86 15.00 -23.03
N GLY A 30 -5.75 15.88 -22.02
CA GLY A 30 -6.58 15.85 -20.80
C GLY A 30 -8.07 16.08 -21.02
N PHE A 31 -8.45 16.64 -22.18
CA PHE A 31 -9.85 16.87 -22.54
C PHE A 31 -10.49 15.72 -23.30
N HIS A 32 -9.71 14.69 -23.66
CA HIS A 32 -10.20 13.49 -24.37
C HIS A 32 -10.78 13.83 -25.75
N ILE A 33 -10.23 14.87 -26.40
CA ILE A 33 -10.63 15.34 -27.74
C ILE A 33 -9.40 15.30 -28.64
N GLN A 34 -9.28 14.25 -29.44
CA GLN A 34 -8.14 14.08 -30.36
C GLN A 34 -7.99 15.26 -31.32
N TYR A 35 -9.10 15.75 -31.89
CA TYR A 35 -9.11 16.88 -32.81
C TYR A 35 -8.51 18.16 -32.20
N LEU A 36 -8.61 18.37 -30.88
CA LEU A 36 -8.03 19.53 -30.22
C LEU A 36 -6.50 19.47 -30.26
N CYS A 37 -5.94 18.28 -30.02
CA CYS A 37 -4.50 18.02 -30.11
C CYS A 37 -4.00 18.22 -31.55
N GLU A 38 -4.69 17.63 -32.51
CA GLU A 38 -4.39 17.77 -33.95
C GLU A 38 -4.45 19.24 -34.41
N TYR A 39 -5.50 19.96 -33.99
CA TYR A 39 -5.66 21.37 -34.32
C TYR A 39 -4.48 22.20 -33.80
N LEU A 40 -4.10 22.05 -32.53
CA LEU A 40 -2.99 22.78 -31.94
C LEU A 40 -1.65 22.46 -32.64
N HIS A 41 -1.43 21.19 -32.99
CA HIS A 41 -0.28 20.78 -33.77
C HIS A 41 -0.27 21.42 -35.16
N SER A 42 -1.42 21.45 -35.86
CA SER A 42 -1.56 22.10 -37.17
C SER A 42 -1.31 23.62 -37.13
N LYS A 43 -1.45 24.24 -35.95
CA LYS A 43 -1.14 25.65 -35.69
C LYS A 43 0.32 25.89 -35.30
N GLY A 44 1.17 24.86 -35.38
CA GLY A 44 2.61 24.97 -35.14
C GLY A 44 3.03 24.68 -33.70
N ALA A 45 2.21 23.99 -32.91
CA ALA A 45 2.68 23.47 -31.62
C ALA A 45 3.88 22.54 -31.83
N ASN A 46 4.91 22.69 -31.01
CA ASN A 46 6.04 21.78 -31.00
C ASN A 46 5.62 20.44 -30.37
N ILE A 47 5.65 19.37 -31.18
CA ILE A 47 5.34 18.00 -30.76
C ILE A 47 6.13 17.55 -29.52
N ASN A 48 7.39 17.99 -29.40
CA ASN A 48 8.31 17.66 -28.32
C ASN A 48 8.38 18.75 -27.24
N HIS A 49 7.37 19.63 -27.18
CA HIS A 49 7.33 20.63 -26.12
C HIS A 49 7.27 19.96 -24.74
N VAL A 50 8.06 20.51 -23.83
CA VAL A 50 8.14 20.09 -22.45
C VAL A 50 7.61 21.24 -21.60
N TYR A 51 6.45 21.04 -21.00
CA TYR A 51 5.86 22.01 -20.11
C TYR A 51 6.41 21.85 -18.69
N SER A 52 6.76 22.98 -18.08
CA SER A 52 7.45 23.11 -16.78
C SER A 52 8.86 22.51 -16.76
N SER A 53 9.82 23.33 -16.32
CA SER A 53 11.20 22.89 -16.07
C SER A 53 11.33 21.97 -14.85
N THR A 54 10.32 21.94 -13.96
CA THR A 54 10.38 21.16 -12.72
C THR A 54 9.93 19.72 -12.91
N ASP A 55 8.87 19.49 -13.70
CA ASP A 55 8.25 18.17 -13.83
C ASP A 55 8.46 17.53 -15.20
N ASN A 56 8.76 18.31 -16.24
CA ASN A 56 8.88 17.85 -17.63
C ASN A 56 7.61 17.14 -18.15
N TYR A 57 6.47 17.83 -18.23
CA TYR A 57 5.26 17.28 -18.84
C TYR A 57 5.33 17.33 -20.36
N THR A 58 5.02 16.22 -21.03
CA THR A 58 4.82 16.16 -22.49
C THR A 58 3.36 15.83 -22.81
N ALA A 59 2.93 16.06 -24.04
CA ALA A 59 1.60 15.65 -24.48
C ALA A 59 1.40 14.13 -24.32
N LEU A 60 2.42 13.32 -24.63
CA LEU A 60 2.34 11.87 -24.50
C LEU A 60 2.19 11.44 -23.03
N TYR A 61 2.86 12.12 -22.10
CA TYR A 61 2.66 11.89 -20.67
C TYR A 61 1.18 12.08 -20.28
N VAL A 62 0.58 13.20 -20.68
CA VAL A 62 -0.82 13.51 -20.30
C VAL A 62 -1.77 12.51 -20.93
N ALA A 63 -1.55 12.14 -22.20
CA ALA A 63 -2.32 11.11 -22.87
C ALA A 63 -2.24 9.75 -22.16
N ALA A 64 -1.04 9.35 -21.71
CA ALA A 64 -0.83 8.10 -20.98
C ALA A 64 -1.56 8.10 -19.63
N HIS A 65 -1.42 9.18 -18.86
CA HIS A 65 -2.07 9.34 -17.56
C HIS A 65 -3.59 9.23 -17.68
N GLU A 66 -4.16 9.88 -18.69
CA GLU A 66 -5.60 9.97 -18.97
C GLU A 66 -6.16 8.79 -19.78
N ARG A 67 -5.33 7.77 -20.06
CA ARG A 67 -5.69 6.57 -20.82
C ARG A 67 -6.21 6.85 -22.24
N GLN A 68 -5.69 7.89 -22.89
CA GLN A 68 -6.13 8.32 -24.23
C GLN A 68 -5.30 7.66 -25.33
N ASN A 69 -5.62 6.41 -25.66
CA ASN A 69 -4.81 5.58 -26.56
C ASN A 69 -4.74 6.12 -27.99
N GLU A 70 -5.85 6.63 -28.52
CA GLU A 70 -5.86 7.21 -29.87
C GLU A 70 -4.99 8.47 -29.97
N ILE A 71 -5.05 9.33 -28.95
CA ILE A 71 -4.19 10.52 -28.87
C ILE A 71 -2.72 10.11 -28.70
N ALA A 72 -2.43 9.14 -27.84
CA ALA A 72 -1.07 8.63 -27.66
C ALA A 72 -0.50 8.03 -28.96
N LYS A 73 -1.29 7.22 -29.67
CA LYS A 73 -0.93 6.68 -31.00
C LYS A 73 -0.65 7.80 -31.98
N TYR A 74 -1.54 8.79 -32.08
CA TYR A 74 -1.33 9.97 -32.93
C TYR A 74 0.01 10.65 -32.61
N LEU A 75 0.25 11.00 -31.35
CA LEU A 75 1.49 11.67 -30.92
C LEU A 75 2.74 10.86 -31.29
N ILE A 76 2.72 9.53 -31.09
CA ILE A 76 3.81 8.62 -31.47
C ILE A 76 4.02 8.63 -32.98
N THR A 77 2.95 8.60 -33.79
CA THR A 77 3.07 8.67 -35.27
C THR A 77 3.65 10.00 -35.75
N GLN A 78 3.42 11.08 -35.01
CA GLN A 78 3.96 12.41 -35.31
C GLN A 78 5.42 12.59 -34.85
N GLY A 79 6.03 11.57 -34.26
CA GLY A 79 7.44 11.61 -33.85
C GLY A 79 7.69 12.29 -32.51
N ILE A 80 6.73 12.23 -31.58
CA ILE A 80 6.99 12.62 -30.19
C ILE A 80 8.10 11.74 -29.59
N ASP A 81 8.97 12.34 -28.79
CA ASP A 81 10.03 11.66 -28.07
C ASP A 81 9.43 10.82 -26.93
N ILE A 82 9.39 9.50 -27.15
CA ILE A 82 8.87 8.52 -26.19
C ILE A 82 9.81 8.32 -24.99
N GLU A 83 11.09 8.69 -25.12
CA GLU A 83 12.13 8.49 -24.11
C GLU A 83 12.24 9.68 -23.15
N LYS A 84 11.45 10.75 -23.38
CA LYS A 84 11.45 11.91 -22.50
C LYS A 84 10.93 11.53 -21.10
N ILE A 85 11.80 11.67 -20.11
CA ILE A 85 11.51 11.33 -18.71
C ILE A 85 10.83 12.51 -18.00
N ASN A 86 9.70 12.22 -17.35
CA ASN A 86 9.06 13.11 -16.39
C ASN A 86 9.78 13.04 -15.04
N ASN A 87 10.14 14.18 -14.45
CA ASN A 87 10.92 14.23 -13.21
C ASN A 87 10.13 13.69 -12.00
N ARG A 88 8.80 13.74 -12.11
CA ARG A 88 7.90 13.25 -11.07
C ARG A 88 7.71 11.74 -11.25
N TYR A 89 7.11 11.27 -12.35
CA TYR A 89 6.65 9.87 -12.47
C TYR A 89 7.56 8.95 -13.28
N GLY A 90 8.59 9.48 -13.94
CA GLY A 90 9.51 8.72 -14.77
C GLY A 90 9.08 8.65 -16.24
N SER A 91 9.40 7.53 -16.89
CA SER A 91 9.08 7.24 -18.29
C SER A 91 7.56 7.18 -18.54
N VAL A 92 7.16 7.41 -19.79
CA VAL A 92 5.75 7.23 -20.23
C VAL A 92 5.29 5.79 -20.01
N PHE A 93 6.20 4.80 -20.15
CA PHE A 93 5.89 3.40 -19.88
C PHE A 93 5.38 3.20 -18.45
N ASN A 94 6.06 3.80 -17.46
CA ASN A 94 5.65 3.70 -16.06
C ASN A 94 4.29 4.34 -15.80
N VAL A 95 4.03 5.48 -16.43
CA VAL A 95 2.74 6.17 -16.30
C VAL A 95 1.62 5.31 -16.88
N ALA A 96 1.86 4.64 -18.01
CA ALA A 96 0.90 3.71 -18.59
C ALA A 96 0.61 2.52 -17.66
N VAL A 97 1.63 1.99 -16.95
CA VAL A 97 1.44 0.94 -15.93
C VAL A 97 0.66 1.46 -14.72
N ILE A 98 1.03 2.62 -14.17
CA ILE A 98 0.34 3.27 -13.04
C ILE A 98 -1.12 3.51 -13.36
N SER A 99 -1.39 4.05 -14.54
CA SER A 99 -2.75 4.28 -15.03
C SER A 99 -3.45 3.01 -15.51
N ASN A 100 -2.93 1.80 -15.30
CA ASN A 100 -3.52 0.53 -15.74
C ASN A 100 -3.96 0.54 -17.22
N ASN A 101 -3.14 1.12 -18.12
CA ASN A 101 -3.42 1.26 -19.53
C ASN A 101 -2.70 0.18 -20.35
N THR A 102 -3.29 -1.02 -20.41
CA THR A 102 -2.69 -2.20 -21.07
C THR A 102 -2.32 -1.94 -22.53
N GLU A 103 -3.22 -1.34 -23.30
CA GLU A 103 -3.02 -1.10 -24.73
C GLU A 103 -1.83 -0.18 -24.99
N LEU A 104 -1.68 0.89 -24.19
CA LEU A 104 -0.52 1.77 -24.32
C LEU A 104 0.77 1.09 -23.83
N VAL A 105 0.71 0.26 -22.77
CA VAL A 105 1.86 -0.55 -22.34
C VAL A 105 2.32 -1.46 -23.47
N GLU A 106 1.42 -2.13 -24.18
CA GLU A 106 1.76 -2.99 -25.31
C GLU A 106 2.37 -2.20 -26.48
N LEU A 107 1.78 -1.04 -26.80
CA LEU A 107 2.31 -0.15 -27.83
C LEU A 107 3.73 0.31 -27.49
N LEU A 108 3.96 0.80 -26.27
CA LEU A 108 5.28 1.25 -25.82
C LEU A 108 6.27 0.08 -25.72
N ASN A 109 5.80 -1.11 -25.35
CA ASN A 109 6.61 -2.33 -25.36
C ASN A 109 7.10 -2.69 -26.77
N SER A 110 6.23 -2.60 -27.78
CA SER A 110 6.60 -2.85 -29.19
C SER A 110 7.68 -1.88 -29.71
N ARG A 111 7.78 -0.71 -29.09
CA ARG A 111 8.77 0.33 -29.39
C ARG A 111 10.00 0.30 -28.49
N TRP A 112 10.13 -0.74 -27.65
CA TRP A 112 11.22 -0.89 -26.69
C TRP A 112 11.40 0.30 -25.73
N ALA A 113 10.33 1.05 -25.46
CA ALA A 113 10.37 2.25 -24.63
C ALA A 113 11.07 1.98 -23.29
N LEU A 114 11.88 2.95 -22.81
CA LEU A 114 12.59 2.84 -21.54
C LEU A 114 11.63 2.63 -20.36
N ILE A 115 12.04 1.79 -19.42
CA ILE A 115 11.36 1.56 -18.15
C ILE A 115 12.20 2.21 -17.05
N GLU A 116 11.92 3.48 -16.76
CA GLU A 116 12.61 4.22 -15.69
C GLU A 116 11.63 4.93 -14.76
N SER A 117 11.70 4.65 -13.47
CA SER A 117 10.90 5.31 -12.42
C SER A 117 11.71 6.42 -11.72
N LYS A 118 11.16 7.64 -11.67
CA LYS A 118 11.76 8.76 -10.93
C LYS A 118 11.14 9.00 -9.56
N ARG A 119 9.87 8.64 -9.35
CA ARG A 119 9.20 8.82 -8.05
C ARG A 119 9.32 7.57 -7.18
N LYS A 120 9.72 7.81 -5.93
CA LYS A 120 9.31 7.03 -4.76
C LYS A 120 7.99 7.58 -4.18
N ILE A 121 6.91 7.76 -4.97
CA ILE A 121 5.58 8.01 -4.31
C ILE A 121 5.21 6.77 -3.53
N THR A 122 5.43 5.65 -4.20
CA THR A 122 5.29 4.32 -3.70
C THR A 122 6.70 3.77 -3.80
N ASP A 123 7.25 3.15 -2.77
CA ASP A 123 8.50 2.40 -2.94
C ASP A 123 8.27 1.10 -3.75
N LEU A 124 7.12 0.98 -4.42
CA LEU A 124 6.69 -0.16 -5.22
C LEU A 124 7.24 -0.07 -6.65
N THR A 125 7.67 -1.22 -7.18
CA THR A 125 8.10 -1.32 -8.58
C THR A 125 6.89 -1.42 -9.53
N ASN A 126 7.09 -1.20 -10.84
CA ASN A 126 6.05 -1.44 -11.85
C ASN A 126 5.44 -2.84 -11.76
N LEU A 127 6.22 -3.84 -11.35
CA LEU A 127 5.72 -5.21 -11.20
C LEU A 127 4.72 -5.31 -10.04
N HIS A 128 4.98 -4.66 -8.91
CA HIS A 128 4.00 -4.55 -7.83
C HIS A 128 2.73 -3.84 -8.31
N ILE A 129 2.88 -2.71 -8.99
CA ILE A 129 1.75 -1.92 -9.51
C ILE A 129 0.89 -2.74 -10.50
N ALA A 130 1.53 -3.53 -11.37
CA ALA A 130 0.83 -4.41 -12.29
C ALA A 130 0.06 -5.52 -11.57
N VAL A 131 0.63 -6.09 -10.48
CA VAL A 131 -0.06 -7.05 -9.61
C VAL A 131 -1.24 -6.39 -8.91
N LEU A 132 -1.06 -5.19 -8.34
CA LEU A 132 -2.12 -4.43 -7.68
C LEU A 132 -3.29 -4.14 -8.62
N ASN A 133 -3.00 -3.85 -9.89
CA ASN A 133 -3.99 -3.63 -10.94
C ASN A 133 -4.65 -4.92 -11.47
N GLU A 134 -4.33 -6.09 -10.89
CA GLU A 134 -4.74 -7.42 -11.36
C GLU A 134 -4.43 -7.67 -12.84
N ASN A 135 -3.42 -6.97 -13.38
CA ASN A 135 -3.18 -6.94 -14.80
C ASN A 135 -2.11 -7.96 -15.18
N LYS A 136 -2.53 -9.24 -15.26
CA LYS A 136 -1.66 -10.37 -15.65
C LYS A 136 -0.89 -10.09 -16.95
N ARG A 137 -1.52 -9.43 -17.93
CA ARG A 137 -0.87 -9.12 -19.21
C ARG A 137 0.31 -8.17 -19.04
N VAL A 138 0.15 -7.12 -18.24
CA VAL A 138 1.25 -6.19 -17.93
C VAL A 138 2.32 -6.86 -17.06
N VAL A 139 1.94 -7.77 -16.15
CA VAL A 139 2.89 -8.60 -15.39
C VAL A 139 3.78 -9.42 -16.33
N GLU A 140 3.19 -10.12 -17.32
CA GLU A 140 3.96 -10.89 -18.32
C GLU A 140 4.94 -10.01 -19.10
N ILE A 141 4.49 -8.84 -19.56
CA ILE A 141 5.33 -7.89 -20.29
C ILE A 141 6.51 -7.46 -19.42
N LEU A 142 6.27 -7.07 -18.18
CA LEU A 142 7.31 -6.63 -17.25
C LEU A 142 8.33 -7.74 -16.95
N ILE A 143 7.86 -8.97 -16.72
CA ILE A 143 8.74 -10.13 -16.53
C ILE A 143 9.61 -10.36 -17.78
N SER A 144 9.02 -10.32 -18.97
CA SER A 144 9.75 -10.49 -20.24
C SER A 144 10.80 -9.39 -20.48
N ARG A 145 10.57 -8.20 -19.92
CA ARG A 145 11.49 -7.04 -19.93
C ARG A 145 12.53 -7.10 -18.80
N GLY A 146 12.61 -8.19 -18.04
CA GLY A 146 13.61 -8.37 -16.99
C GLY A 146 13.29 -7.63 -15.69
N ALA A 147 12.01 -7.40 -15.38
CA ALA A 147 11.61 -6.86 -14.08
C ALA A 147 12.14 -7.73 -12.93
N LYS A 148 12.56 -7.08 -11.83
CA LYS A 148 13.03 -7.78 -10.63
C LYS A 148 11.85 -8.45 -9.92
N ILE A 149 11.68 -9.74 -10.15
CA ILE A 149 10.53 -10.53 -9.66
C ILE A 149 10.46 -10.57 -8.13
N ASN A 150 11.62 -10.61 -7.46
CA ASN A 150 11.72 -10.68 -6.00
C ASN A 150 12.07 -9.33 -5.37
N ASP A 151 11.78 -8.20 -6.02
CA ASP A 151 12.05 -6.89 -5.43
C ASP A 151 11.19 -6.71 -4.17
N ASN A 152 11.82 -6.41 -3.05
CA ASN A 152 11.19 -6.14 -1.78
C ASN A 152 11.79 -4.90 -1.10
N ARG A 153 12.30 -3.94 -1.88
CA ARG A 153 12.96 -2.75 -1.32
C ARG A 153 11.98 -1.65 -0.90
N ASN A 154 10.68 -1.97 -0.88
CA ASN A 154 9.66 -1.06 -0.38
C ASN A 154 9.66 -1.00 1.15
N MET A 155 9.01 0.02 1.71
CA MET A 155 8.96 0.26 3.16
C MET A 155 8.49 -0.94 4.00
N TYR A 156 7.72 -1.86 3.39
CA TYR A 156 7.19 -3.04 4.04
C TYR A 156 7.94 -4.33 3.73
N HIS A 157 8.97 -4.29 2.89
CA HIS A 157 9.65 -5.50 2.38
C HIS A 157 8.71 -6.51 1.69
N ILE A 158 7.63 -6.01 1.09
CA ILE A 158 6.64 -6.84 0.40
C ILE A 158 7.17 -7.20 -1.00
N THR A 159 7.00 -8.43 -1.45
CA THR A 159 7.30 -8.82 -2.85
C THR A 159 6.04 -8.75 -3.73
N PRO A 160 6.17 -8.78 -5.07
CA PRO A 160 5.03 -8.98 -5.96
C PRO A 160 4.23 -10.25 -5.66
N LEU A 161 4.88 -11.33 -5.22
CA LEU A 161 4.21 -12.57 -4.82
C LEU A 161 3.42 -12.41 -3.51
N SER A 162 3.99 -11.68 -2.54
CA SER A 162 3.30 -11.32 -1.29
C SER A 162 2.01 -10.53 -1.57
N LEU A 163 2.06 -9.55 -2.50
CA LEU A 163 0.87 -8.82 -2.94
C LEU A 163 -0.15 -9.71 -3.65
N ALA A 164 0.29 -10.54 -4.59
CA ALA A 164 -0.61 -11.46 -5.28
C ALA A 164 -1.29 -12.43 -4.30
N SER A 165 -0.59 -12.84 -3.25
CA SER A 165 -1.13 -13.68 -2.17
C SER A 165 -2.16 -12.91 -1.33
N LEU A 166 -1.83 -11.69 -0.90
CA LEU A 166 -2.71 -10.80 -0.13
C LEU A 166 -4.01 -10.45 -0.87
N LEU A 167 -3.97 -10.39 -2.19
CA LEU A 167 -5.12 -10.03 -3.03
C LEU A 167 -5.82 -11.26 -3.63
N ASN A 168 -5.37 -12.47 -3.28
CA ASN A 168 -5.89 -13.73 -3.79
C ASN A 168 -5.85 -13.87 -5.34
N TYR A 169 -4.83 -13.30 -5.98
CA TYR A 169 -4.62 -13.37 -7.43
C TYR A 169 -3.83 -14.62 -7.82
N LYS A 170 -4.47 -15.79 -7.76
CA LYS A 170 -3.85 -17.11 -7.94
C LYS A 170 -3.14 -17.27 -9.28
N GLU A 171 -3.73 -16.80 -10.38
CA GLU A 171 -3.11 -16.88 -11.72
C GLU A 171 -1.84 -16.03 -11.81
N ILE A 172 -1.82 -14.87 -11.14
CA ILE A 172 -0.65 -13.99 -11.08
C ILE A 172 0.43 -14.62 -10.18
N ALA A 173 0.04 -15.17 -9.02
CA ALA A 173 0.97 -15.90 -8.14
C ALA A 173 1.62 -17.10 -8.87
N GLN A 174 0.83 -17.86 -9.63
CA GLN A 174 1.32 -18.95 -10.49
C GLN A 174 2.32 -18.45 -11.53
N LEU A 175 2.02 -17.34 -12.20
CA LEU A 175 2.90 -16.72 -13.18
C LEU A 175 4.21 -16.24 -12.56
N LEU A 176 4.16 -15.62 -11.38
CA LEU A 176 5.35 -15.15 -10.67
C LEU A 176 6.24 -16.32 -10.25
N ILE A 177 5.66 -17.37 -9.65
CA ILE A 177 6.42 -18.56 -9.22
C ILE A 177 7.02 -19.31 -10.41
N SER A 178 6.31 -19.41 -11.54
CA SER A 178 6.84 -20.05 -12.75
C SER A 178 8.05 -19.30 -13.34
N HIS A 179 8.23 -18.04 -12.98
CA HIS A 179 9.39 -17.21 -13.32
C HIS A 179 10.31 -16.96 -12.12
N ASN A 180 10.42 -17.93 -11.21
CA ASN A 180 11.37 -17.91 -10.09
C ASN A 180 11.11 -16.85 -9.00
N ALA A 181 9.84 -16.46 -8.79
CA ALA A 181 9.48 -15.80 -7.53
C ALA A 181 9.76 -16.74 -6.36
N SER A 182 10.50 -16.24 -5.38
CA SER A 182 10.83 -17.01 -4.19
C SER A 182 9.71 -16.90 -3.16
N ILE A 183 9.27 -18.05 -2.68
CA ILE A 183 8.20 -18.20 -1.69
C ILE A 183 8.70 -17.92 -0.27
N SER A 184 10.02 -17.95 -0.06
CA SER A 184 10.64 -17.80 1.26
C SER A 184 10.88 -16.33 1.66
N PHE A 185 10.55 -15.37 0.80
CA PHE A 185 10.68 -13.96 1.18
C PHE A 185 9.62 -13.58 2.21
N THR A 186 10.06 -12.80 3.20
CA THR A 186 9.20 -12.25 4.23
C THR A 186 9.23 -10.73 4.21
N ASP A 187 8.16 -10.12 4.73
CA ASP A 187 8.09 -8.70 5.00
C ASP A 187 8.95 -8.29 6.21
N ILE A 188 8.88 -7.02 6.62
CA ILE A 188 9.60 -6.48 7.78
C ILE A 188 9.23 -7.17 9.10
N ASP A 189 8.03 -7.72 9.19
CA ASP A 189 7.48 -8.43 10.33
C ASP A 189 7.69 -9.96 10.22
N GLY A 190 8.44 -10.44 9.23
CA GLY A 190 8.68 -11.86 9.03
C GLY A 190 7.47 -12.63 8.50
N ASN A 191 6.45 -11.95 7.97
CA ASN A 191 5.30 -12.58 7.34
C ASN A 191 5.65 -13.10 5.94
N ASN A 192 5.40 -14.38 5.70
CA ASN A 192 5.60 -15.03 4.42
C ASN A 192 4.35 -14.97 3.53
N ALA A 193 4.41 -15.54 2.32
CA ALA A 193 3.29 -15.54 1.38
C ALA A 193 2.00 -16.20 1.93
N ILE A 194 2.11 -17.24 2.79
CA ILE A 194 0.93 -17.84 3.43
C ILE A 194 0.28 -16.83 4.38
N ASN A 195 1.07 -16.13 5.20
CA ASN A 195 0.55 -15.10 6.10
C ASN A 195 -0.17 -14.01 5.31
N PHE A 196 0.39 -13.56 4.17
CA PHE A 196 -0.29 -12.62 3.28
C PHE A 196 -1.61 -13.18 2.73
N ALA A 197 -1.63 -14.42 2.27
CA ALA A 197 -2.87 -15.06 1.82
C ALA A 197 -3.93 -15.10 2.93
N LEU A 198 -3.56 -15.43 4.18
CA LEU A 198 -4.49 -15.44 5.32
C LEU A 198 -5.14 -14.07 5.56
N MET A 199 -4.41 -12.98 5.33
CA MET A 199 -4.87 -11.61 5.55
C MET A 199 -5.80 -11.06 4.46
N TYR A 200 -6.16 -11.86 3.44
CA TYR A 200 -6.95 -11.45 2.27
C TYR A 200 -8.23 -10.65 2.60
N ASN A 201 -9.00 -11.09 3.59
CA ASN A 201 -10.26 -10.45 3.98
C ASN A 201 -10.10 -9.27 4.94
N SER A 202 -8.87 -8.91 5.33
CA SER A 202 -8.63 -7.79 6.23
C SER A 202 -8.52 -6.48 5.43
N GLU A 203 -9.64 -5.74 5.33
CA GLU A 203 -9.66 -4.42 4.69
C GLU A 203 -8.68 -3.46 5.34
N LYS A 204 -8.55 -3.48 6.68
CA LYS A 204 -7.61 -2.61 7.38
C LYS A 204 -6.14 -2.87 6.98
N ILE A 205 -5.75 -4.13 6.81
CA ILE A 205 -4.39 -4.51 6.41
C ILE A 205 -4.15 -4.12 4.95
N LYS A 206 -5.11 -4.41 4.07
CA LYS A 206 -5.07 -4.00 2.66
C LYS A 206 -4.94 -2.48 2.55
N GLU A 207 -5.85 -1.74 3.18
CA GLU A 207 -5.82 -0.28 3.25
C GLU A 207 -4.48 0.23 3.75
N LYS A 208 -3.86 -0.34 4.78
CA LYS A 208 -2.58 0.17 5.27
C LYS A 208 -1.43 -0.04 4.27
N ILE A 209 -1.29 -1.26 3.74
CA ILE A 209 -0.27 -1.61 2.73
C ILE A 209 -0.45 -0.76 1.46
N ILE A 210 -1.70 -0.45 1.11
CA ILE A 210 -2.08 0.26 -0.12
C ILE A 210 -2.11 1.78 0.06
N THR A 211 -2.60 2.32 1.18
CA THR A 211 -2.81 3.76 1.39
C THR A 211 -1.49 4.50 1.57
N ASP A 212 -0.48 3.84 2.14
CA ASP A 212 0.88 4.38 2.18
C ASP A 212 1.55 4.38 0.78
N SER A 213 0.90 3.77 -0.22
CA SER A 213 1.23 3.88 -1.66
C SER A 213 0.42 4.96 -2.41
N GLY A 214 -0.27 5.86 -1.70
CA GLY A 214 -0.88 7.08 -2.24
C GLY A 214 -2.27 6.91 -2.89
N GLU A 215 -2.85 8.02 -3.36
CA GLU A 215 -4.21 8.15 -3.94
C GLU A 215 -4.49 7.30 -5.21
N ILE A 216 -3.53 6.49 -5.67
CA ILE A 216 -3.58 5.84 -6.99
C ILE A 216 -4.51 4.61 -6.99
N PHE A 217 -4.79 4.00 -5.84
CA PHE A 217 -5.36 2.66 -5.82
C PHE A 217 -6.70 2.56 -5.10
N LYS A 218 -7.75 3.01 -5.79
CA LYS A 218 -9.15 2.91 -5.32
C LYS A 218 -9.90 1.69 -5.89
N LEU A 219 -9.21 0.75 -6.54
CA LEU A 219 -9.84 -0.32 -7.32
C LEU A 219 -9.14 -1.67 -7.09
N TYR A 220 -9.23 -2.22 -5.88
CA TYR A 220 -9.02 -3.66 -5.70
C TYR A 220 -10.38 -4.33 -5.78
N GLY A 221 -10.54 -5.24 -6.75
CA GLY A 221 -11.75 -6.05 -6.86
C GLY A 221 -11.90 -6.89 -5.60
N GLN A 222 -13.05 -6.80 -4.94
CA GLN A 222 -13.39 -7.75 -3.88
C GLN A 222 -13.76 -9.07 -4.54
N ASN A 223 -12.85 -10.04 -4.51
CA ASN A 223 -13.19 -11.40 -4.87
C ASN A 223 -13.86 -12.07 -3.66
N SER A 224 -15.12 -12.49 -3.79
CA SER A 224 -15.82 -13.19 -2.70
C SER A 224 -15.41 -14.66 -2.56
N GLU A 225 -14.44 -15.12 -3.37
CA GLU A 225 -13.97 -16.50 -3.37
C GLU A 225 -13.04 -16.80 -2.18
N SER A 226 -13.10 -18.05 -1.71
CA SER A 226 -12.21 -18.56 -0.65
C SER A 226 -10.74 -18.47 -1.07
N ASN A 227 -9.89 -18.00 -0.16
CA ASN A 227 -8.43 -17.94 -0.35
C ASN A 227 -7.73 -19.28 -0.01
N LYS A 228 -8.49 -20.32 0.34
CA LYS A 228 -7.98 -21.69 0.55
C LYS A 228 -7.15 -22.17 -0.63
N ASP A 229 -7.66 -21.96 -1.82
CA ASP A 229 -7.05 -22.36 -3.09
C ASP A 229 -5.67 -21.74 -3.33
N MET A 230 -5.45 -20.53 -2.81
CA MET A 230 -4.16 -19.84 -2.83
C MET A 230 -3.22 -20.43 -1.77
N ILE A 231 -3.71 -20.67 -0.55
CA ILE A 231 -2.91 -21.24 0.55
C ILE A 231 -2.42 -22.65 0.18
N GLU A 232 -3.31 -23.53 -0.28
CA GLU A 232 -2.95 -24.87 -0.74
C GLU A 232 -1.94 -24.82 -1.90
N PHE A 233 -2.13 -23.87 -2.83
CA PHE A 233 -1.19 -23.65 -3.91
C PHE A 233 0.20 -23.25 -3.37
N LEU A 234 0.29 -22.28 -2.47
CA LEU A 234 1.57 -21.84 -1.87
C LEU A 234 2.26 -22.99 -1.12
N ILE A 235 1.52 -23.77 -0.34
CA ILE A 235 2.04 -24.96 0.37
C ILE A 235 2.57 -25.98 -0.64
N SER A 236 1.83 -26.26 -1.72
CA SER A 236 2.26 -27.20 -2.78
C SER A 236 3.54 -26.76 -3.48
N LYS A 237 3.88 -25.47 -3.42
CA LYS A 237 5.13 -24.90 -3.96
C LYS A 237 6.24 -24.78 -2.93
N GLY A 238 6.04 -25.27 -1.72
CA GLY A 238 7.08 -25.37 -0.68
C GLY A 238 7.02 -24.26 0.37
N ALA A 239 5.93 -23.51 0.47
CA ALA A 239 5.74 -22.59 1.59
C ALA A 239 5.67 -23.36 2.92
N ASN A 240 6.39 -22.89 3.94
CA ASN A 240 6.44 -23.55 5.25
C ASN A 240 5.22 -23.15 6.10
N VAL A 241 4.32 -24.12 6.33
CA VAL A 241 3.09 -23.97 7.13
C VAL A 241 3.35 -23.64 8.62
N ASN A 242 4.57 -23.86 9.11
CA ASN A 242 4.99 -23.65 10.50
C ASN A 242 6.02 -22.52 10.66
N GLU A 243 6.28 -21.74 9.60
CA GLU A 243 7.21 -20.62 9.68
C GLU A 243 6.73 -19.57 10.68
N LYS A 244 7.64 -19.10 11.53
CA LYS A 244 7.33 -18.12 12.56
C LYS A 244 7.73 -16.73 12.10
N ASN A 245 6.80 -15.79 12.19
CA ASN A 245 7.08 -14.38 11.95
C ASN A 245 7.89 -13.74 13.10
N SER A 246 8.14 -12.44 13.02
CA SER A 246 8.92 -11.67 14.02
C SER A 246 8.29 -11.70 15.42
N HIS A 247 7.00 -12.00 15.55
CA HIS A 247 6.27 -12.15 16.81
C HIS A 247 6.27 -13.61 17.31
N GLY A 248 6.87 -14.53 16.56
CA GLY A 248 6.83 -15.96 16.84
C GLY A 248 5.50 -16.62 16.43
N ASN A 249 4.61 -15.89 15.76
CA ASN A 249 3.33 -16.41 15.31
C ASN A 249 3.54 -17.28 14.07
N THR A 250 2.97 -18.48 14.08
CA THR A 250 2.86 -19.34 12.88
C THR A 250 1.61 -18.95 12.07
N PRO A 251 1.46 -19.40 10.82
CA PRO A 251 0.22 -19.26 10.05
C PRO A 251 -1.04 -19.64 10.84
N LEU A 252 -0.99 -20.68 11.67
CA LEU A 252 -2.13 -21.11 12.49
C LEU A 252 -2.49 -20.10 13.60
N HIS A 253 -1.51 -19.39 14.17
CA HIS A 253 -1.77 -18.28 15.10
C HIS A 253 -2.52 -17.15 14.38
N ILE A 254 -2.12 -16.83 13.14
CA ILE A 254 -2.74 -15.75 12.35
C ILE A 254 -4.16 -16.15 11.93
N ALA A 255 -4.38 -17.39 11.50
CA ALA A 255 -5.71 -17.89 11.18
C ALA A 255 -6.66 -17.86 12.39
N ALA A 256 -6.16 -18.23 13.58
CA ALA A 256 -6.89 -18.12 14.84
C ALA A 256 -7.23 -16.67 15.19
N LEU A 257 -6.28 -15.74 15.01
CA LEU A 257 -6.46 -14.32 15.25
C LEU A 257 -7.50 -13.68 14.31
N LEU A 258 -7.51 -14.09 13.05
CA LEU A 258 -8.46 -13.63 12.03
C LEU A 258 -9.81 -14.38 12.10
N TYR A 259 -9.97 -15.30 13.06
CA TYR A 259 -11.16 -16.11 13.24
C TYR A 259 -11.63 -16.84 11.97
N ASN A 260 -10.68 -17.25 11.12
CA ASN A 260 -10.97 -17.92 9.85
C ASN A 260 -10.79 -19.45 9.97
N LYS A 261 -11.88 -20.12 10.34
CA LYS A 261 -11.92 -21.57 10.59
C LYS A 261 -11.50 -22.39 9.37
N GLU A 262 -12.01 -22.04 8.18
CA GLU A 262 -11.69 -22.77 6.94
C GLU A 262 -10.17 -22.75 6.66
N ASN A 263 -9.53 -21.59 6.79
CA ASN A 263 -8.09 -21.49 6.62
C ASN A 263 -7.32 -22.23 7.71
N ALA A 264 -7.82 -22.24 8.96
CA ALA A 264 -7.23 -23.05 10.02
C ALA A 264 -7.32 -24.55 9.68
N GLU A 265 -8.46 -25.06 9.19
CA GLU A 265 -8.62 -26.45 8.74
C GLU A 265 -7.63 -26.81 7.62
N VAL A 266 -7.43 -25.91 6.67
CA VAL A 266 -6.44 -26.08 5.58
C VAL A 266 -5.03 -26.19 6.14
N LEU A 267 -4.63 -25.28 7.03
CA LEU A 267 -3.30 -25.31 7.63
C LEU A 267 -3.08 -26.60 8.45
N ILE A 268 -4.08 -27.01 9.25
CA ILE A 268 -4.03 -28.21 10.07
C ILE A 268 -3.89 -29.47 9.20
N SER A 269 -4.70 -29.58 8.14
CA SER A 269 -4.63 -30.72 7.21
C SER A 269 -3.29 -30.81 6.47
N HIS A 270 -2.56 -29.70 6.38
CA HIS A 270 -1.22 -29.64 5.79
C HIS A 270 -0.08 -29.66 6.83
N GLY A 271 -0.36 -30.07 8.07
CA GLY A 271 0.66 -30.32 9.09
C GLY A 271 1.05 -29.12 9.96
N ALA A 272 0.15 -28.13 10.10
CA ALA A 272 0.35 -27.06 11.07
C ALA A 272 0.45 -27.60 12.51
N GLU A 273 1.46 -27.14 13.23
CA GLU A 273 1.69 -27.50 14.62
C GLU A 273 0.67 -26.82 15.54
N ILE A 274 -0.28 -27.60 16.03
CA ILE A 274 -1.45 -27.14 16.81
C ILE A 274 -1.08 -26.36 18.09
N ASN A 275 -0.02 -26.78 18.78
CA ASN A 275 0.36 -26.27 20.11
C ASN A 275 1.66 -25.45 20.08
N CYS A 276 2.01 -24.86 18.92
CA CYS A 276 3.14 -23.95 18.82
C CYS A 276 3.01 -22.78 19.78
N LEU A 277 4.13 -22.31 20.33
CA LEU A 277 4.18 -21.09 21.15
C LEU A 277 4.76 -19.91 20.38
N ASN A 278 4.09 -18.76 20.45
CA ASN A 278 4.62 -17.47 20.01
C ASN A 278 5.55 -16.83 21.08
N LYS A 279 6.06 -15.62 20.83
CA LYS A 279 6.96 -14.93 21.78
C LYS A 279 6.28 -14.52 23.10
N LYS A 280 4.95 -14.33 23.10
CA LYS A 280 4.13 -14.10 24.30
C LYS A 280 3.75 -15.42 25.01
N ARG A 281 4.30 -16.55 24.56
CA ARG A 281 4.02 -17.91 25.06
C ARG A 281 2.56 -18.32 24.89
N GLN A 282 1.88 -17.81 23.87
CA GLN A 282 0.51 -18.19 23.55
C GLN A 282 0.51 -19.27 22.48
N THR A 283 -0.46 -20.17 22.56
CA THR A 283 -0.85 -21.11 21.51
C THR A 283 -1.87 -20.46 20.56
N PRO A 284 -2.12 -21.06 19.38
CA PRO A 284 -3.24 -20.64 18.53
C PRO A 284 -4.59 -20.68 19.28
N LEU A 285 -4.79 -21.64 20.19
CA LEU A 285 -6.00 -21.72 21.00
C LEU A 285 -6.10 -20.56 22.01
N ASP A 286 -4.99 -20.17 22.64
CA ASP A 286 -4.96 -18.99 23.53
C ASP A 286 -5.35 -17.71 22.77
N ILE A 287 -4.88 -17.56 21.51
CA ILE A 287 -5.24 -16.43 20.65
C ILE A 287 -6.72 -16.45 20.28
N ALA A 288 -7.27 -17.61 19.88
CA ALA A 288 -8.68 -17.75 19.52
C ALA A 288 -9.61 -17.34 20.67
N ILE A 289 -9.33 -17.84 21.88
CA ILE A 289 -10.10 -17.50 23.10
C ILE A 289 -10.01 -16.00 23.40
N MET A 290 -8.81 -15.42 23.33
CA MET A 290 -8.59 -14.00 23.59
C MET A 290 -9.35 -13.13 22.59
N ARG A 291 -9.29 -13.46 21.29
CA ARG A 291 -9.96 -12.71 20.23
C ARG A 291 -11.48 -12.75 20.41
N TYR A 292 -12.04 -13.94 20.65
CA TYR A 292 -13.47 -14.13 20.86
C TYR A 292 -13.99 -13.32 22.06
N LYS A 293 -13.27 -13.35 23.19
CA LYS A 293 -13.61 -12.53 24.37
C LYS A 293 -13.62 -11.03 24.07
N ARG A 294 -12.58 -10.52 23.42
CA ARG A 294 -12.49 -9.09 23.09
C ARG A 294 -13.56 -8.63 22.10
N GLU A 295 -13.92 -9.45 21.10
CA GLU A 295 -15.03 -9.12 20.18
C GLU A 295 -16.37 -9.07 20.91
N ASN A 296 -16.63 -10.02 21.81
CA ASN A 296 -17.84 -10.02 22.64
C ASN A 296 -17.89 -8.80 23.57
N GLU A 297 -16.79 -8.47 24.25
CA GLU A 297 -16.70 -7.28 25.11
C GLU A 297 -16.90 -5.97 24.32
N ALA A 298 -16.29 -5.86 23.13
CA ALA A 298 -16.47 -4.70 22.26
C ALA A 298 -17.92 -4.60 21.76
N PHE A 299 -18.53 -5.71 21.38
CA PHE A 299 -19.94 -5.76 20.98
C PHE A 299 -20.87 -5.33 22.11
N MET A 300 -20.61 -5.79 23.34
CA MET A 300 -21.36 -5.37 24.52
C MET A 300 -21.23 -3.89 24.80
N LYS A 301 -20.01 -3.35 24.78
CA LYS A 301 -19.73 -1.92 25.01
C LYS A 301 -20.41 -1.03 23.97
N ASN A 302 -20.36 -1.41 22.69
CA ASN A 302 -20.97 -0.64 21.61
C ASN A 302 -22.51 -0.67 21.64
N ASN A 303 -23.10 -1.67 22.28
CA ASN A 303 -24.54 -1.82 22.42
C ASN A 303 -25.03 -1.63 23.86
N GLU A 304 -24.23 -1.02 24.74
CA GLU A 304 -24.45 -0.96 26.20
C GLU A 304 -25.87 -0.49 26.57
N PHE A 305 -26.39 0.54 25.91
CA PHE A 305 -27.75 1.04 26.14
C PHE A 305 -28.85 0.05 25.74
N GLN A 306 -28.68 -0.67 24.62
CA GLN A 306 -29.63 -1.69 24.16
C GLN A 306 -29.51 -2.98 24.99
N MET A 307 -28.28 -3.38 25.29
CA MET A 307 -27.95 -4.59 26.05
C MET A 307 -28.37 -4.49 27.51
N ASN A 308 -28.22 -3.35 28.19
CA ASN A 308 -28.66 -3.20 29.59
C ASN A 308 -30.16 -3.49 29.77
N SER A 309 -31.01 -3.19 28.79
CA SER A 309 -32.44 -3.53 28.81
C SER A 309 -32.74 -5.02 28.54
N ILE A 310 -31.85 -5.70 27.81
CA ILE A 310 -31.98 -7.11 27.41
C ILE A 310 -31.36 -8.03 28.48
N LEU A 311 -30.22 -7.64 29.06
CA LEU A 311 -29.43 -8.38 30.05
C LEU A 311 -30.19 -8.58 31.36
N GLU A 312 -31.06 -7.64 31.76
CA GLU A 312 -31.92 -7.79 32.95
C GLU A 312 -32.91 -8.97 32.83
N ASN A 313 -33.28 -9.38 31.61
CA ASN A 313 -34.32 -10.38 31.37
C ASN A 313 -33.84 -11.66 30.68
N ASN A 314 -32.58 -11.74 30.24
CA ASN A 314 -32.13 -12.81 29.33
C ASN A 314 -30.79 -13.43 29.76
N ARG A 315 -30.79 -14.19 30.87
CA ARG A 315 -29.60 -14.95 31.35
C ARG A 315 -29.01 -15.86 30.27
N GLY A 316 -29.84 -16.47 29.43
CA GLY A 316 -29.36 -17.32 28.32
C GLY A 316 -28.54 -16.56 27.26
N LEU A 317 -28.75 -15.24 27.11
CA LEU A 317 -27.92 -14.42 26.22
C LEU A 317 -26.52 -14.22 26.84
N ILE A 318 -26.42 -14.00 28.14
CA ILE A 318 -25.13 -13.90 28.87
C ILE A 318 -24.35 -15.21 28.75
N ASP A 319 -25.04 -16.34 28.93
CA ASP A 319 -24.43 -17.67 28.80
C ASP A 319 -23.93 -17.93 27.35
N SER A 320 -24.61 -17.39 26.33
CA SER A 320 -24.18 -17.50 24.92
C SER A 320 -22.86 -16.77 24.62
N PHE A 321 -22.54 -15.69 25.34
CA PHE A 321 -21.23 -15.02 25.20
C PHE A 321 -20.07 -15.80 25.83
N HIS A 322 -20.38 -16.86 26.59
CA HIS A 322 -19.42 -17.81 27.13
C HIS A 322 -19.38 -19.14 26.35
N GLU A 323 -20.14 -19.27 25.26
CA GLU A 323 -20.10 -20.46 24.41
C GLU A 323 -18.76 -20.58 23.69
N GLU A 324 -18.33 -21.83 23.53
CA GLU A 324 -17.10 -22.18 22.83
C GLU A 324 -17.19 -21.78 21.36
N SER A 325 -16.27 -20.92 20.93
CA SER A 325 -16.22 -20.42 19.57
C SER A 325 -15.96 -21.55 18.57
N GLU A 326 -16.37 -21.42 17.30
CA GLU A 326 -16.13 -22.46 16.29
C GLU A 326 -14.63 -22.73 16.06
N MET A 327 -13.81 -21.68 16.15
CA MET A 327 -12.36 -21.78 16.07
C MET A 327 -11.79 -22.54 17.28
N GLU A 328 -12.31 -22.29 18.48
CA GLU A 328 -11.92 -23.05 19.67
C GLU A 328 -12.26 -24.53 19.53
N SER A 329 -13.49 -24.83 19.11
CA SER A 329 -13.97 -26.20 18.87
C SER A 329 -13.08 -26.93 17.87
N LEU A 330 -12.73 -26.25 16.77
CA LEU A 330 -11.81 -26.78 15.77
C LEU A 330 -10.44 -27.10 16.38
N LEU A 331 -9.81 -26.15 17.07
CA LEU A 331 -8.47 -26.33 17.62
C LEU A 331 -8.44 -27.41 18.71
N LYS A 332 -9.43 -27.44 19.61
CA LYS A 332 -9.56 -28.46 20.67
C LYS A 332 -9.79 -29.86 20.08
N SER A 333 -10.64 -29.98 19.06
CA SER A 333 -10.88 -31.29 18.40
C SER A 333 -9.61 -31.86 17.74
N HIS A 334 -8.65 -31.01 17.38
CA HIS A 334 -7.33 -31.41 16.86
C HIS A 334 -6.23 -31.45 17.94
N GLY A 335 -6.58 -31.47 19.22
CA GLY A 335 -5.64 -31.61 20.34
C GLY A 335 -5.00 -30.30 20.82
N GLY A 336 -5.60 -29.16 20.47
CA GLY A 336 -5.24 -27.83 20.95
C GLY A 336 -5.39 -27.71 22.46
N LYS A 337 -4.37 -27.13 23.09
CA LYS A 337 -4.33 -26.88 24.53
C LYS A 337 -3.90 -25.45 24.79
N THR A 338 -4.52 -24.83 25.78
CA THR A 338 -4.07 -23.52 26.26
C THR A 338 -2.74 -23.66 27.01
N ASN A 339 -1.93 -22.62 26.97
CA ASN A 339 -0.73 -22.57 27.81
C ASN A 339 -1.04 -21.81 29.11
N PRO A 340 -0.96 -22.44 30.29
CA PRO A 340 -1.23 -21.76 31.56
C PRO A 340 -0.27 -20.61 31.88
N ASN A 341 0.88 -20.55 31.20
CA ASN A 341 1.86 -19.47 31.33
C ASN A 341 1.78 -18.45 30.17
N SER A 342 0.64 -18.35 29.49
CA SER A 342 0.41 -17.32 28.48
C SER A 342 0.41 -15.94 29.13
N ASN A 343 1.31 -15.06 28.69
CA ASN A 343 1.35 -13.69 29.18
C ASN A 343 0.30 -12.86 28.44
N PHE A 344 -0.90 -12.75 29.01
CA PHE A 344 -1.90 -11.79 28.55
C PHE A 344 -1.51 -10.41 29.06
N ILE A 345 -1.21 -9.51 28.14
CA ILE A 345 -1.12 -8.09 28.45
C ILE A 345 -2.36 -7.48 27.81
N ASP A 346 -3.25 -6.95 28.65
CA ASP A 346 -4.37 -6.14 28.20
C ASP A 346 -3.85 -4.76 27.77
N GLU A 347 -3.25 -4.71 26.59
CA GLU A 347 -3.00 -3.46 25.90
C GLU A 347 -4.19 -3.19 24.96
N ASP A 348 -4.66 -1.93 24.98
CA ASP A 348 -5.89 -1.39 24.36
C ASP A 348 -5.80 -1.26 22.83
N ASP A 349 -4.67 -1.61 22.23
CA ASP A 349 -4.45 -1.47 20.79
C ASP A 349 -5.12 -2.61 19.99
N ASP A 350 -5.39 -2.32 18.72
CA ASP A 350 -5.96 -3.29 17.79
C ASP A 350 -5.08 -4.54 17.73
N ILE A 351 -5.58 -5.66 18.28
CA ILE A 351 -4.88 -6.95 18.34
C ILE A 351 -4.36 -7.36 16.96
N LEU A 352 -5.16 -7.10 15.92
CA LEU A 352 -4.79 -7.46 14.56
C LEU A 352 -3.56 -6.69 14.12
N TYR A 353 -3.50 -5.42 14.49
CA TYR A 353 -2.38 -4.53 14.25
C TYR A 353 -1.15 -5.00 15.03
N GLU A 354 -1.21 -5.10 16.37
CA GLU A 354 -0.05 -5.53 17.18
C GLU A 354 0.57 -6.88 16.76
N TYR A 355 -0.26 -7.85 16.39
CA TYR A 355 0.21 -9.22 16.14
C TYR A 355 0.72 -9.46 14.72
N ILE A 356 0.34 -8.60 13.79
CA ILE A 356 0.60 -8.78 12.36
C ILE A 356 1.47 -7.65 11.79
N ILE A 357 1.23 -6.41 12.20
CA ILE A 357 1.88 -5.20 11.68
C ILE A 357 2.40 -4.36 12.84
N LYS A 358 3.71 -4.38 13.08
CA LYS A 358 4.27 -3.51 14.11
C LYS A 358 4.29 -2.06 13.61
N GLU A 359 4.01 -1.09 14.49
CA GLU A 359 4.48 0.27 14.26
C GLU A 359 6.01 0.26 14.25
N HIS A 360 6.57 0.19 13.06
CA HIS A 360 7.80 0.90 12.79
C HIS A 360 7.43 2.37 12.84
N HIS A 361 7.56 3.00 14.02
CA HIS A 361 7.62 4.45 14.11
C HIS A 361 8.56 4.90 12.99
N ASN A 362 7.96 5.53 11.98
CA ASN A 362 8.58 5.78 10.70
C ASN A 362 9.86 6.59 10.94
N LEU A 363 11.02 5.94 10.89
CA LEU A 363 12.32 6.63 10.87
C LEU A 363 12.33 7.73 9.80
N TYR A 364 11.60 7.50 8.70
CA TYR A 364 11.43 8.42 7.59
C TYR A 364 10.52 9.61 7.92
N ASN A 365 9.47 9.41 8.72
CA ASN A 365 8.62 10.50 9.19
C ASN A 365 9.36 11.32 10.23
N ASP A 366 10.12 10.72 11.14
CA ASP A 366 10.94 11.47 12.10
C ASP A 366 11.99 12.33 11.38
N LEU A 367 12.67 11.80 10.36
CA LEU A 367 13.66 12.58 9.61
C LEU A 367 13.02 13.68 8.74
N ALA A 368 11.87 13.40 8.12
CA ALA A 368 11.11 14.41 7.38
C ALA A 368 10.57 15.50 8.31
N MET A 369 10.04 15.12 9.48
CA MET A 369 9.51 16.05 10.48
C MET A 369 10.63 16.90 11.10
N VAL A 370 11.80 16.31 11.39
CA VAL A 370 13.01 17.06 11.75
C VAL A 370 13.37 18.06 10.65
N SER A 371 13.29 17.68 9.37
CA SER A 371 13.57 18.58 8.25
C SER A 371 12.57 19.76 8.19
N TYR A 372 11.28 19.50 8.38
CA TYR A 372 10.24 20.54 8.43
C TYR A 372 10.38 21.48 9.63
N LEU A 373 10.70 20.94 10.81
CA LEU A 373 10.95 21.73 12.02
C LEU A 373 12.22 22.57 11.91
N THR A 374 13.26 22.03 11.29
CA THR A 374 14.50 22.78 11.03
C THR A 374 14.25 23.92 10.05
N LEU A 375 13.42 23.71 9.03
CA LEU A 375 13.01 24.77 8.11
C LEU A 375 12.16 25.84 8.82
N ALA A 376 11.21 25.44 9.67
CA ALA A 376 10.41 26.38 10.48
C ALA A 376 11.28 27.20 11.43
N TYR A 377 12.30 26.58 12.05
CA TYR A 377 13.31 27.26 12.87
C TYR A 377 14.07 28.32 12.07
N LEU A 378 14.57 27.97 10.87
CA LEU A 378 15.30 28.90 10.01
C LEU A 378 14.42 30.08 9.54
N ILE A 379 13.14 29.84 9.25
CA ILE A 379 12.18 30.88 8.88
C ILE A 379 11.93 31.83 10.06
N LEU A 380 11.74 31.31 11.27
CA LEU A 380 11.53 32.13 12.47
C LEU A 380 12.73 33.03 12.77
N LYS A 381 13.94 32.49 12.64
CA LYS A 381 15.18 33.26 12.82
C LYS A 381 15.31 34.38 11.78
N HIS A 382 15.00 34.07 10.52
CA HIS A 382 15.01 35.09 9.45
C HIS A 382 13.94 36.18 9.66
N LEU A 383 12.77 35.82 10.19
CA LEU A 383 11.73 36.78 10.52
C LEU A 383 12.13 37.67 11.71
N ASP A 384 12.79 37.12 12.73
CA ASP A 384 13.27 37.90 13.88
C ASP A 384 14.32 38.95 13.45
N GLU A 385 15.27 38.56 12.60
CA GLU A 385 16.27 39.48 12.04
C GLU A 385 15.65 40.62 11.22
N LYS A 386 14.48 40.38 10.60
CA LYS A 386 13.80 41.35 9.72
C LYS A 386 12.85 42.28 10.48
N PHE A 387 12.19 41.79 11.53
CA PHE A 387 11.22 42.54 12.31
C PHE A 387 11.85 42.95 13.64
N ASN A 388 12.48 44.12 13.65
CA ASN A 388 13.22 44.67 14.79
C ASN A 388 12.28 45.18 15.91
N ASN A 389 11.50 44.28 16.52
CA ASN A 389 10.50 44.54 17.56
C ASN A 389 10.73 43.64 18.78
N LEU A 390 10.88 44.25 19.97
CA LEU A 390 11.21 43.56 21.22
C LEU A 390 10.21 42.44 21.58
N TYR A 391 8.91 42.67 21.40
CA TYR A 391 7.88 41.67 21.72
C TYR A 391 7.89 40.51 20.72
N PHE A 392 8.19 40.80 19.45
CA PHE A 392 8.31 39.78 18.41
C PHE A 392 9.54 38.91 18.64
N SER A 393 10.67 39.52 19.03
CA SER A 393 11.90 38.77 19.33
C SER A 393 11.75 37.90 20.58
N MET A 394 11.03 38.35 21.61
CA MET A 394 10.67 37.49 22.74
C MET A 394 9.83 36.28 22.31
N PHE A 395 8.87 36.47 21.41
CA PHE A 395 8.05 35.39 20.85
C PHE A 395 8.90 34.41 20.01
N CYS A 396 9.75 34.91 19.11
CA CYS A 396 10.64 34.09 18.30
C CYS A 396 11.57 33.25 19.17
N ASN A 397 12.17 33.83 20.21
CA ASN A 397 13.01 33.08 21.16
C ASN A 397 12.24 31.93 21.83
N ILE A 398 11.01 32.15 22.31
CA ILE A 398 10.20 31.09 22.92
C ILE A 398 9.93 29.96 21.91
N MET A 399 9.58 30.31 20.68
CA MET A 399 9.33 29.33 19.62
C MET A 399 10.60 28.57 19.20
N GLU A 400 11.76 29.22 19.21
CA GLU A 400 13.06 28.56 18.96
C GLU A 400 13.36 27.49 19.99
N TRP A 401 13.14 27.78 21.29
CA TRP A 401 13.33 26.80 22.37
C TRP A 401 12.37 25.61 22.24
N ILE A 402 11.11 25.86 21.90
CA ILE A 402 10.10 24.81 21.67
C ILE A 402 10.50 23.93 20.49
N LEU A 403 10.86 24.53 19.34
CA LEU A 403 11.26 23.79 18.14
C LEU A 403 12.53 22.97 18.36
N THR A 404 13.52 23.53 19.05
CA THR A 404 14.76 22.82 19.39
C THR A 404 14.49 21.61 20.28
N GLY A 405 13.62 21.77 21.30
CA GLY A 405 13.21 20.67 22.16
C GLY A 405 12.53 19.54 21.39
N ILE A 406 11.61 19.87 20.49
CA ILE A 406 10.92 18.88 19.65
C ILE A 406 11.91 18.17 18.72
N ILE A 407 12.80 18.90 18.02
CA ILE A 407 13.84 18.32 17.15
C ILE A 407 14.72 17.32 17.93
N CYS A 408 15.18 17.68 19.13
CA CYS A 408 16.00 16.81 19.97
C CYS A 408 15.28 15.52 20.35
N VAL A 409 13.99 15.58 20.67
CA VAL A 409 13.17 14.40 21.00
C VAL A 409 13.06 13.45 19.80
N HIS A 410 12.75 13.98 18.61
CA HIS A 410 12.66 13.15 17.40
C HIS A 410 14.01 12.56 17.00
N LEU A 411 15.11 13.31 17.09
CA LEU A 411 16.46 12.78 16.85
C LEU A 411 16.82 11.68 17.86
N PHE A 412 16.46 11.84 19.13
CA PHE A 412 16.70 10.82 20.15
C PHE A 412 15.97 9.50 19.84
N TYR A 413 14.69 9.56 19.48
CA TYR A 413 13.93 8.37 19.08
C TYR A 413 14.49 7.74 17.79
N PHE A 414 14.86 8.55 16.81
CA PHE A 414 15.51 8.11 15.57
C PHE A 414 16.82 7.35 15.84
N PHE A 415 17.73 7.90 16.65
CA PHE A 415 19.00 7.24 16.99
C PHE A 415 18.81 6.00 17.86
N LYS A 416 17.84 6.01 18.78
CA LYS A 416 17.48 4.83 19.59
C LYS A 416 16.96 3.68 18.72
N ALA A 417 16.24 3.99 17.64
CA ALA A 417 15.73 3.01 16.70
C ALA A 417 16.82 2.46 15.76
N LEU A 418 17.87 3.23 15.44
CA LEU A 418 19.04 2.76 14.67
C LEU A 418 19.98 1.82 15.43
N LEU A 419 19.97 1.87 16.77
CA LEU A 419 20.85 1.09 17.64
C LEU A 419 20.27 -0.28 18.05
N LYS A 420 19.06 -0.62 17.60
CA LYS A 420 18.41 -1.92 17.76
C LYS A 420 18.38 -2.64 16.42
#